data_AF-A0AAV9FEJ8-F1
#
_entry.id   AF-A0AAV9FEJ8-F1
#
_cell.length_a   1.000
_cell.length_b   1.000
_cell.length_c   1.000
_cell.angle_alpha   90.00
_cell.angle_beta   90.00
_cell.angle_gamma   90.00
#
_symmetry.space_group_name_H-M   'P 1'
#
loop_
_entity.id
_entity.type
_entity.pdbx_description
1 polymer ?
#
loop_
_entity_poly.entity_id
_entity_poly.type
_entity_poly.pdbx_seq_one_letter_code
_entity_poly.pdbx_strand_id
1 'polypeptide(L)'
;MKRFFPSEFGIESGRVKVLPIFQFVMDNKVEIRKAVEEAGIPHTFIAGNFFAEYFIDVLMRPNENEDTVTVYGTGETKGAFLEMSIKIGLLQSHF
;
A
#
# COMPACT_ATOMS: atom_id res chain seq x y z
N MET A 1 -25.95 -0.78 -1.72
CA MET A 1 -24.52 -1.09 -1.47
C MET A 1 -24.40 -1.74 -0.10
N LYS A 2 -23.68 -2.88 0.04
CA LYS A 2 -23.57 -3.61 1.32
C LYS A 2 -22.30 -3.30 2.12
N ARG A 3 -21.24 -2.85 1.46
CA ARG A 3 -19.96 -2.44 2.05
C ARG A 3 -19.21 -1.56 1.04
N PHE A 4 -18.58 -0.50 1.50
CA PHE A 4 -17.66 0.32 0.74
C PHE A 4 -16.21 0.05 1.18
N PHE A 5 -15.30 -0.02 0.22
CA PHE A 5 -13.86 -0.18 0.45
C PHE A 5 -13.14 0.99 -0.24
N PRO A 6 -12.80 2.06 0.48
CA PRO A 6 -12.03 3.16 -0.09
C PRO A 6 -10.60 2.71 -0.40
N SER A 7 -9.93 3.47 -1.27
CA SER A 7 -8.57 3.21 -1.72
C SER A 7 -7.51 3.53 -0.64
N GLU A 8 -7.49 2.74 0.43
CA GLU A 8 -6.55 2.89 1.54
C GLU A 8 -5.25 2.12 1.32
N PHE A 9 -5.36 0.81 1.03
CA PHE A 9 -4.37 -0.20 0.58
C PHE A 9 -2.86 0.03 0.80
N GLY A 10 -2.47 0.74 1.86
CA GLY A 10 -1.10 1.10 2.17
C GLY A 10 -0.92 1.24 3.67
N ILE A 11 -0.20 2.28 4.10
CA ILE A 11 -0.01 2.57 5.52
C ILE A 11 -1.30 3.11 6.16
N GLU A 12 -1.50 2.78 7.44
CA GLU A 12 -2.71 3.16 8.17
C GLU A 12 -2.78 4.66 8.43
N SER A 13 -3.75 5.31 7.78
CA SER A 13 -3.96 6.76 7.88
C SER A 13 -4.32 7.19 9.30
N GLY A 14 -3.64 8.22 9.82
CA GLY A 14 -3.88 8.76 11.16
C GLY A 14 -3.09 8.09 12.29
N ARG A 15 -2.28 7.05 12.02
CA ARG A 15 -1.40 6.41 13.03
C ARG A 15 0.10 6.59 12.76
N VAL A 16 0.45 7.27 11.68
CA VAL A 16 1.83 7.43 11.22
C VAL A 16 2.18 8.91 11.04
N LYS A 17 3.43 9.25 11.31
CA LYS A 17 4.02 10.55 10.95
C LYS A 17 4.81 10.36 9.66
N VAL A 18 4.54 11.19 8.67
CA VAL A 18 5.18 11.12 7.35
C VAL A 18 5.95 12.41 7.07
N LEU A 19 6.82 12.38 6.06
CA LEU A 19 7.49 13.59 5.59
C LEU A 19 6.47 14.58 5.00
N PRO A 20 6.74 15.91 5.05
CA PRO A 20 5.81 16.92 4.53
C PRO A 20 5.38 16.68 3.08
N ILE A 21 6.29 16.18 2.24
CA ILE A 21 6.01 15.87 0.83
C ILE A 21 4.98 14.75 0.64
N PHE A 22 4.77 13.91 1.65
CA PHE A 22 3.82 12.79 1.59
C PHE A 22 2.56 13.07 2.42
N GLN A 23 2.53 14.17 3.18
CA GLN A 23 1.43 14.50 4.07
C GLN A 23 0.11 14.71 3.31
N PHE A 24 0.16 15.30 2.11
CA PHE A 24 -1.04 15.52 1.29
C PHE A 24 -1.77 14.20 0.94
N VAL A 25 -1.04 13.10 0.73
CA VAL A 25 -1.63 11.78 0.45
C VAL A 25 -2.38 11.27 1.67
N MET A 26 -1.81 11.48 2.86
CA MET A 26 -2.42 11.08 4.13
C MET A 26 -3.66 11.90 4.44
N ASP A 27 -3.60 13.21 4.20
CA ASP A 27 -4.71 14.13 4.47
C ASP A 27 -5.92 13.80 3.58
N ASN A 28 -5.70 13.52 2.29
CA ASN A 28 -6.77 13.10 1.38
C ASN A 28 -7.45 11.81 1.84
N LYS A 29 -6.67 10.82 2.34
CA LYS A 29 -7.24 9.58 2.89
C LYS A 29 -8.09 9.86 4.14
N VAL A 30 -7.58 10.69 5.05
CA VAL A 30 -8.32 11.10 6.26
C VAL A 30 -9.63 11.81 5.91
N GLU A 31 -9.63 12.68 4.90
CA GLU A 31 -10.84 13.36 4.42
C GLU A 31 -11.88 12.35 3.88
N ILE A 32 -11.45 11.38 3.08
CA ILE A 32 -12.33 10.31 2.58
C ILE A 32 -12.90 9.49 3.73
N ARG A 33 -12.09 9.12 4.74
CA ARG A 33 -12.57 8.38 5.91
C ARG A 33 -13.67 9.15 6.64
N LYS A 34 -13.45 10.43 6.91
CA LYS A 34 -14.44 11.31 7.56
C LYS A 34 -15.73 11.38 6.75
N ALA A 35 -15.64 11.64 5.44
CA ALA A 35 -16.83 11.72 4.59
C ALA A 35 -17.64 10.40 4.56
N VAL A 36 -16.96 9.26 4.56
CA VAL A 36 -17.59 7.93 4.61
C VAL A 36 -18.30 7.69 5.95
N GLU A 37 -17.66 8.07 7.05
CA GLU A 37 -18.20 7.96 8.40
C GLU A 37 -19.42 8.88 8.61
N GLU A 38 -19.30 10.16 8.20
CA GLU A 38 -20.37 11.16 8.28
C GLU A 38 -21.59 10.77 7.44
N ALA A 39 -21.38 10.14 6.29
CA ALA A 39 -22.45 9.63 5.44
C ALA A 39 -23.12 8.35 5.99
N GLY A 40 -22.62 7.77 7.09
CA GLY A 40 -23.15 6.54 7.68
C GLY A 40 -23.02 5.32 6.77
N ILE A 41 -22.07 5.33 5.84
CA ILE A 41 -21.86 4.25 4.87
C ILE A 41 -21.22 3.05 5.56
N PRO A 42 -21.77 1.82 5.43
CA PRO A 42 -21.07 0.62 5.90
C PRO A 42 -19.75 0.45 5.15
N HIS A 43 -18.62 0.46 5.86
CA HIS A 43 -17.30 0.52 5.23
C HIS A 43 -16.27 -0.41 5.90
N THR A 44 -15.13 -0.56 5.25
CA THR A 44 -13.95 -1.23 5.82
C THR A 44 -12.69 -0.56 5.26
N PHE A 45 -11.87 0.02 6.13
CA PHE A 45 -10.56 0.55 5.79
C PHE A 45 -9.53 -0.58 5.86
N ILE A 46 -8.74 -0.77 4.80
CA ILE A 46 -7.76 -1.86 4.69
C ILE A 46 -6.36 -1.27 4.67
N ALA A 47 -5.56 -1.60 5.69
CA ALA A 47 -4.12 -1.35 5.70
C ALA A 47 -3.41 -2.48 4.92
N GLY A 48 -3.08 -2.21 3.67
CA GLY A 48 -2.43 -3.18 2.75
C GLY A 48 -0.90 -3.23 2.89
N ASN A 49 -0.29 -2.35 3.68
CA ASN A 49 1.17 -2.23 3.83
C ASN A 49 1.88 -2.13 2.47
N PHE A 50 3.02 -2.80 2.28
CA PHE A 50 3.81 -2.72 1.07
C PHE A 50 3.39 -3.77 0.05
N PHE A 51 3.11 -3.34 -1.18
CA PHE A 51 2.87 -4.26 -2.27
C PHE A 51 4.18 -4.95 -2.66
N ALA A 52 4.26 -6.26 -2.42
CA ALA A 52 5.51 -7.02 -2.53
C ALA A 52 6.18 -6.87 -3.89
N GLU A 53 5.45 -7.09 -4.99
CA GLU A 53 6.00 -7.02 -6.35
C GLU A 53 6.60 -5.64 -6.66
N TYR A 54 5.84 -4.58 -6.40
CA TYR A 54 6.32 -3.20 -6.61
C TYR A 54 7.59 -2.90 -5.81
N PHE A 55 7.63 -3.27 -4.53
CA PHE A 55 8.79 -2.97 -3.69
C PHE A 55 9.98 -3.89 -3.95
N ILE A 56 9.77 -5.12 -4.40
CA ILE A 56 10.86 -5.99 -4.87
C ILE A 56 11.54 -5.34 -6.08
N ASP A 57 10.77 -4.87 -7.05
CA ASP A 57 11.32 -4.22 -8.24
C ASP A 57 12.10 -2.94 -7.89
N VAL A 58 11.56 -2.11 -6.99
CA VAL A 58 12.21 -0.85 -6.59
C VAL A 58 13.43 -1.06 -5.71
N LEU A 59 13.37 -1.99 -4.74
CA LEU A 59 14.44 -2.16 -3.76
C LEU A 59 15.54 -3.11 -4.23
N MET A 60 15.18 -4.19 -4.91
CA MET A 60 16.13 -5.23 -5.34
C MET A 60 16.57 -5.07 -6.79
N ARG A 61 15.81 -4.34 -7.62
CA ARG A 61 16.11 -4.09 -9.04
C ARG A 61 16.53 -5.37 -9.79
N PRO A 62 15.76 -6.48 -9.69
CA PRO A 62 16.20 -7.80 -10.13
C PRO A 62 16.44 -7.91 -11.65
N ASN A 63 15.92 -6.96 -12.43
CA ASN A 63 16.09 -6.91 -13.88
C ASN A 63 17.30 -6.07 -14.31
N GLU A 64 18.04 -5.52 -13.35
CA GLU A 64 19.22 -4.71 -13.59
C GLU A 64 20.47 -5.54 -13.23
N ASN A 65 21.49 -5.50 -14.09
CA ASN A 65 22.75 -6.23 -13.85
C ASN A 65 23.68 -5.41 -12.96
N GLU A 66 23.24 -5.11 -11.73
CA GLU A 66 24.06 -4.43 -10.71
C GLU A 66 24.43 -5.39 -9.57
N ASP A 67 25.71 -5.38 -9.18
CA ASP A 67 26.21 -6.19 -8.05
C ASP A 67 25.97 -5.54 -6.68
N THR A 68 25.31 -4.37 -6.66
CA THR A 68 25.11 -3.56 -5.45
C THR A 68 23.64 -3.24 -5.25
N VAL A 69 23.20 -3.25 -3.98
CA VAL A 69 21.86 -2.82 -3.58
C VAL A 69 21.92 -1.52 -2.76
N THR A 70 20.97 -0.62 -2.98
CA THR A 70 20.85 0.59 -2.16
C THR A 70 20.04 0.31 -0.91
N VAL A 71 20.63 0.58 0.26
CA VAL A 71 19.95 0.49 1.55
C VAL A 71 19.57 1.89 2.03
N TYR A 72 18.28 2.14 2.23
CA TYR A 72 17.78 3.41 2.75
C TYR A 72 17.85 3.43 4.29
N GLY A 73 18.59 4.40 4.86
CA GLY A 73 18.81 4.49 6.30
C GLY A 73 19.73 3.37 6.80
N THR A 74 19.42 2.76 7.94
CA THR A 74 20.23 1.66 8.52
C THR A 74 19.87 0.29 7.95
N GLY A 75 18.71 0.14 7.32
CA GLY A 75 18.20 -1.17 6.85
C GLY A 75 17.58 -2.06 7.94
N GLU A 76 17.56 -1.62 9.20
CA GLU A 76 17.05 -2.43 10.33
C GLU A 76 15.53 -2.30 10.54
N THR A 77 14.89 -1.37 9.83
CA THR A 77 13.44 -1.12 9.97
C THR A 77 12.65 -2.26 9.36
N LYS A 78 11.70 -2.81 10.13
CA LYS A 78 10.85 -3.91 9.67
C LYS A 78 9.73 -3.39 8.77
N GLY A 79 9.53 -4.04 7.64
CA GLY A 79 8.40 -3.83 6.72
C GLY A 79 7.54 -5.08 6.58
N ALA A 80 6.26 -4.90 6.32
CA ALA A 80 5.34 -5.99 5.98
C ALA A 80 5.01 -5.91 4.48
N PHE A 81 5.41 -6.93 3.74
CA PHE A 81 5.16 -7.05 2.29
C PHE A 81 4.03 -8.04 2.08
N LEU A 82 2.97 -7.59 1.40
CA LEU A 82 1.83 -8.43 1.06
C LEU A 82 1.89 -8.77 -0.43
N GLU A 83 1.76 -10.06 -0.71
CA GLU A 83 1.46 -10.55 -2.05
C GLU A 83 -0.01 -10.22 -2.36
N MET A 84 -0.24 -9.67 -3.54
CA MET A 84 -1.59 -9.36 -4.00
C MET A 84 -1.94 -10.30 -5.16
N SER A 85 -2.37 -11.52 -4.84
CA SER A 85 -2.87 -12.44 -5.84
C SER A 85 -4.31 -12.06 -6.22
N ILE A 86 -4.47 -11.25 -7.26
CA ILE A 86 -5.79 -10.99 -7.84
C ILE A 86 -6.19 -12.24 -8.64
N LYS A 87 -7.10 -13.05 -8.11
CA LYS A 87 -7.81 -14.05 -8.92
C LYS A 87 -8.77 -13.33 -9.85
N ILE A 88 -8.26 -12.83 -10.97
CA ILE A 88 -9.09 -12.44 -12.09
C ILE A 88 -9.77 -13.74 -12.54
N GLY A 89 -11.09 -13.76 -12.61
CA GLY A 89 -11.87 -14.93 -13.06
C GLY A 89 -11.70 -15.25 -14.55
N LEU A 90 -10.51 -15.05 -15.11
CA LEU A 90 -10.12 -15.39 -16.47
C LEU A 90 -8.73 -16.03 -16.44
N LEU A 91 -8.73 -17.33 -16.73
CA LEU A 91 -7.61 -18.20 -17.10
C LEU A 91 -6.30 -18.06 -16.33
N GLN A 92 -6.03 -19.08 -15.52
CA GLN A 92 -4.65 -19.56 -15.36
C GLN A 92 -4.06 -19.81 -16.75
N SER A 93 -3.02 -19.08 -17.12
CA SER A 93 -2.03 -19.57 -18.07
C SER A 93 -0.70 -19.64 -17.34
N HIS A 94 -0.25 -20.88 -17.12
CA HIS A 94 1.10 -21.19 -16.66
C HIS A 94 2.14 -20.49 -17.55
N PHE A 95 3.09 -19.83 -16.89
CA PHE A 95 4.50 -19.87 -17.25
C PHE A 95 5.30 -19.96 -15.96
#